data_AF-A0A257LQR4-F1
#
_entry.id   AF-A0A257LQR4-F1
#
_cell.length_a   1.000
_cell.length_b   1.000
_cell.length_c   1.000
_cell.angle_alpha   90.00
_cell.angle_beta   90.00
_cell.angle_gamma   90.00
#
_symmetry.space_group_name_H-M   'P 1'
#
loop_
_entity.id
_entity.type
_entity.pdbx_description
1 polymer ?
#
loop_
_entity_poly.entity_id
_entity_poly.type
_entity_poly.pdbx_seq_one_letter_code
_entity_poly.pdbx_strand_id
1 'polypeptide(L)'
;MPEPTLPSAPYGRLIPCETVVALESNRLETPVIGLVTEDVWHDGKLVVPAGVEVHGRAALDRTRERLAVQGEWTLVWRTPDRDNGTELTVQGLALDREWEADTRQWGEHDGSAGLRGQVVKTDNDRELKLFAATFLATATAALQDTRPTAGLLGDSSVPTTTARNAVLAGTGAVLRAQAQAIRESIA
;
A
#
# COMPACT_ATOMS: atom_id res chain seq x y z
N MET A 1 -17.04 -47.48 19.71
CA MET A 1 -15.80 -46.72 19.98
C MET A 1 -16.13 -45.25 19.84
N PRO A 2 -15.73 -44.37 20.77
CA PRO A 2 -15.87 -42.94 20.55
C PRO A 2 -15.04 -42.54 19.33
N GLU A 3 -15.60 -41.69 18.48
CA GLU A 3 -14.94 -41.14 17.31
C GLU A 3 -13.69 -40.36 17.76
N PRO A 4 -12.52 -40.54 17.12
CA PRO A 4 -11.32 -39.82 17.54
C PRO A 4 -11.55 -38.32 17.37
N THR A 5 -11.52 -37.58 18.48
CA THR A 5 -11.60 -36.13 18.47
C THR A 5 -10.40 -35.58 17.72
N LEU A 6 -10.64 -34.83 16.63
CA LEU A 6 -9.59 -34.11 15.93
C LEU A 6 -8.86 -33.18 16.90
N PRO A 7 -7.52 -33.05 16.81
CA PRO A 7 -6.77 -32.06 17.59
C PRO A 7 -7.37 -30.67 17.36
N SER A 8 -7.62 -29.92 18.43
CA SER A 8 -8.15 -28.56 18.36
C SER A 8 -7.23 -27.62 19.12
N ALA A 9 -7.28 -26.33 18.79
CA ALA A 9 -6.66 -25.27 19.57
C ALA A 9 -7.72 -24.21 19.93
N PRO A 10 -7.62 -23.56 21.10
CA PRO A 10 -8.54 -22.51 21.48
C PRO A 10 -8.35 -21.26 20.62
N TYR A 11 -9.40 -20.44 20.57
CA TYR A 11 -9.35 -19.12 19.94
C TYR A 11 -8.19 -18.28 20.49
N GLY A 12 -7.58 -17.45 19.63
CA GLY A 12 -6.42 -16.63 19.97
C GLY A 12 -5.09 -17.39 19.94
N ARG A 13 -5.06 -18.61 19.40
CA ARG A 13 -3.80 -19.32 19.15
C ARG A 13 -3.04 -18.68 17.98
N LEU A 14 -1.78 -18.35 18.23
CA LEU A 14 -0.87 -17.85 17.21
C LEU A 14 -0.37 -19.02 16.37
N ILE A 15 -0.44 -18.85 15.05
CA ILE A 15 0.19 -19.74 14.07
C ILE A 15 1.35 -18.96 13.46
N PRO A 16 2.59 -19.32 13.77
CA PRO A 16 3.75 -18.62 13.27
C PRO A 16 3.95 -18.92 11.78
N CYS A 17 3.99 -17.88 10.96
CA CYS A 17 4.08 -18.01 9.50
C CYS A 17 5.11 -17.05 8.90
N GLU A 18 5.65 -17.42 7.74
CA GLU A 18 6.44 -16.57 6.86
C GLU A 18 5.70 -16.39 5.53
N THR A 19 5.66 -15.17 4.99
CA THR A 19 5.04 -14.91 3.68
C THR A 19 5.89 -15.47 2.54
N VAL A 20 5.27 -16.26 1.65
CA VAL A 20 5.95 -16.86 0.49
C VAL A 20 6.04 -15.88 -0.68
N VAL A 21 5.10 -14.95 -0.78
CA VAL A 21 5.00 -13.98 -1.87
C VAL A 21 5.04 -12.55 -1.34
N ALA A 22 5.65 -11.65 -2.11
CA ALA A 22 5.55 -10.22 -1.85
C ALA A 22 4.11 -9.76 -2.09
N LEU A 23 3.59 -8.95 -1.16
CA LEU A 23 2.24 -8.41 -1.23
C LEU A 23 2.29 -6.94 -1.64
N GLU A 24 1.50 -6.57 -2.65
CA GLU A 24 1.38 -5.20 -3.12
C GLU A 24 -0.02 -4.66 -2.82
N SER A 25 -0.10 -3.52 -2.15
CA SER A 25 -1.39 -2.92 -1.76
C SER A 25 -2.22 -2.43 -2.94
N ASN A 26 -1.60 -2.19 -4.11
CA ASN A 26 -2.29 -1.81 -5.34
C ASN A 26 -2.87 -3.03 -6.12
N ARG A 27 -2.63 -4.26 -5.64
CA ARG A 27 -3.07 -5.50 -6.29
C ARG A 27 -3.63 -6.48 -5.25
N LEU A 28 -4.77 -6.12 -4.66
CA LEU A 28 -5.43 -6.90 -3.60
C LEU A 28 -5.91 -8.30 -4.03
N GLU A 29 -6.03 -8.55 -5.35
CA GLU A 29 -6.35 -9.88 -5.89
C GLU A 29 -5.21 -10.88 -5.70
N THR A 30 -4.00 -10.42 -5.37
CA THR A 30 -2.89 -11.31 -5.03
C THR A 30 -3.21 -12.01 -3.71
N PRO A 31 -3.33 -13.35 -3.68
CA PRO A 31 -3.60 -14.07 -2.46
C PRO A 31 -2.45 -13.91 -1.46
N VAL A 32 -2.80 -13.84 -0.18
CA VAL A 32 -1.81 -13.87 0.89
C VAL A 32 -1.45 -15.32 1.15
N ILE A 33 -0.21 -15.69 0.84
CA ILE A 33 0.30 -17.05 1.02
C ILE A 33 1.40 -17.00 2.07
N GLY A 34 1.25 -17.79 3.13
CA GLY A 34 2.28 -18.01 4.12
C GLY A 34 2.59 -19.50 4.32
N LEU A 35 3.75 -19.77 4.89
CA LEU A 35 4.19 -21.10 5.30
C LEU A 35 4.33 -21.13 6.81
N VAL A 36 3.73 -22.11 7.48
CA VAL A 36 3.86 -22.30 8.92
C VAL A 36 5.30 -22.67 9.25
N THR A 37 5.95 -21.91 10.13
CA THR A 37 7.38 -22.06 10.43
C THR A 37 7.66 -22.95 11.64
N GLU A 38 6.68 -23.17 12.50
CA GLU A 38 6.82 -23.91 13.76
C GLU A 38 5.59 -24.80 14.00
N ASP A 39 5.79 -25.98 14.57
CA ASP A 39 4.68 -26.85 14.97
C ASP A 39 3.81 -26.20 16.06
N VAL A 40 2.50 -26.16 15.84
CA VAL A 40 1.52 -25.64 16.79
C VAL A 40 0.89 -26.80 17.56
N TRP A 41 1.12 -26.80 18.88
CA TRP A 41 0.65 -27.84 19.80
C TRP A 41 -0.45 -27.31 20.74
N HIS A 42 -1.39 -28.18 21.09
CA HIS A 42 -2.36 -27.95 22.17
C HIS A 42 -2.59 -29.26 22.94
N ASP A 43 -2.55 -29.20 24.28
CA ASP A 43 -2.70 -30.36 25.16
C ASP A 43 -1.82 -31.57 24.77
N GLY A 44 -0.58 -31.29 24.36
CA GLY A 44 0.39 -32.32 23.93
C GLY A 44 0.07 -32.98 22.58
N LYS A 45 -0.92 -32.48 21.84
CA LYS A 45 -1.28 -32.93 20.50
C LYS A 45 -0.89 -31.89 19.46
N LEU A 46 -0.34 -32.37 18.34
CA LEU A 46 -0.03 -31.53 17.20
C LEU A 46 -1.34 -31.10 16.53
N VAL A 47 -1.55 -29.79 16.40
CA VAL A 47 -2.75 -29.22 15.77
C VAL A 47 -2.43 -28.77 14.36
N VAL A 48 -1.33 -28.02 14.18
CA VAL A 48 -0.86 -27.57 12.85
C VAL A 48 0.64 -27.83 12.76
N PRO A 49 1.11 -28.71 11.85
CA PRO A 49 2.54 -28.91 11.61
C PRO A 49 3.19 -27.73 10.89
N ALA A 50 4.50 -27.57 11.10
CA ALA A 50 5.35 -26.75 10.25
C ALA A 50 5.30 -27.24 8.79
N GLY A 51 5.38 -26.30 7.85
CA GLY A 51 5.28 -26.57 6.41
C GLY A 51 3.85 -26.62 5.84
N VAL A 52 2.82 -26.47 6.69
CA VAL A 52 1.46 -26.20 6.22
C VAL A 52 1.43 -24.83 5.56
N GLU A 53 0.70 -24.73 4.45
CA GLU A 53 0.46 -23.44 3.83
C GLU A 53 -0.81 -22.79 4.32
N VAL A 54 -0.76 -21.48 4.53
CA VAL A 54 -1.89 -20.65 4.90
C VAL A 54 -2.23 -19.72 3.75
N HIS A 55 -3.48 -19.75 3.31
CA HIS A 55 -4.01 -18.96 2.21
C HIS A 55 -5.08 -18.02 2.74
N GLY A 56 -4.92 -16.73 2.47
CA GLY A 56 -5.86 -15.69 2.86
C GLY A 56 -6.01 -14.63 1.78
N ARG A 57 -6.84 -13.62 2.05
CA ARG A 57 -7.00 -12.47 1.16
C ARG A 57 -6.73 -11.17 1.89
N ALA A 58 -5.96 -10.30 1.25
CA ALA A 58 -5.72 -8.96 1.75
C ALA A 58 -6.89 -8.04 1.39
N ALA A 59 -7.19 -7.12 2.30
CA ALA A 59 -8.05 -5.98 2.05
C ALA A 59 -7.27 -4.69 2.34
N LEU A 60 -7.61 -3.63 1.62
CA LEU A 60 -6.97 -2.33 1.81
C LEU A 60 -7.46 -1.69 3.12
N ASP A 61 -6.55 -1.41 4.05
CA ASP A 61 -6.79 -0.51 5.17
C ASP A 61 -6.22 0.87 4.82
N ARG A 62 -7.06 1.79 4.33
CA ARG A 62 -6.63 3.15 3.94
C ARG A 62 -6.20 4.02 5.12
N THR A 63 -6.47 3.57 6.34
CA THR A 63 -6.21 4.34 7.56
C THR A 63 -4.79 4.12 8.07
N ARG A 64 -4.12 3.06 7.63
CA ARG A 64 -2.75 2.72 8.01
C ARG A 64 -1.93 2.32 6.80
N GLU A 65 -0.63 2.58 6.87
CA GLU A 65 0.36 2.11 5.89
C GLU A 65 0.58 0.57 6.00
N ARG A 66 -0.50 -0.22 6.02
CA ARG A 66 -0.54 -1.67 6.29
C ARG A 66 -1.59 -2.37 5.44
N LEU A 67 -1.38 -3.65 5.15
CA LEU A 67 -2.41 -4.51 4.56
C LEU A 67 -3.18 -5.21 5.68
N ALA A 68 -4.49 -4.96 5.76
CA ALA A 68 -5.36 -5.72 6.65
C ALA A 68 -5.61 -7.09 6.02
N VAL A 69 -5.25 -8.16 6.71
CA VAL A 69 -5.52 -9.53 6.24
C VAL A 69 -6.29 -10.23 7.34
N GLN A 70 -7.60 -10.31 7.16
CA GLN A 70 -8.52 -10.82 8.18
C GLN A 70 -9.70 -11.54 7.53
N GLY A 71 -10.34 -12.42 8.30
CA GLY A 71 -11.49 -13.19 7.87
C GLY A 71 -11.12 -14.66 7.65
N GLU A 72 -11.57 -15.22 6.54
CA GLU A 72 -11.38 -16.63 6.24
C GLU A 72 -9.95 -16.92 5.75
N TRP A 73 -9.37 -17.97 6.31
CA TRP A 73 -8.08 -18.53 5.94
C TRP A 73 -8.23 -20.03 5.67
N THR A 74 -7.54 -20.53 4.65
CA THR A 74 -7.46 -21.95 4.34
C THR A 74 -6.06 -22.46 4.60
N LEU A 75 -5.94 -23.41 5.51
CA LEU A 75 -4.71 -24.15 5.78
C LEU A 75 -4.68 -25.37 4.86
N VAL A 76 -3.58 -25.59 4.15
CA VAL A 76 -3.39 -26.71 3.22
C VAL A 76 -2.14 -27.49 3.61
N TRP A 77 -2.32 -28.77 3.93
CA TRP A 77 -1.20 -29.65 4.27
C TRP A 77 -0.44 -30.04 3.00
N ARG A 78 0.87 -29.76 2.99
CA ARG A 78 1.80 -30.19 1.93
C ARG A 78 2.77 -31.25 2.44
N THR A 79 2.25 -32.22 3.20
CA THR A 79 3.04 -33.31 3.76
C THR A 79 3.26 -34.41 2.72
N PRO A 80 4.31 -35.25 2.85
CA PRO A 80 4.51 -36.41 1.97
C PRO A 80 3.62 -37.61 2.34
N ASP A 81 2.85 -37.50 3.42
CA ASP A 81 1.99 -38.56 3.95
C ASP A 81 0.56 -38.47 3.40
N ARG A 82 -0.33 -39.27 4.00
CA ARG A 82 -1.75 -39.35 3.63
C ARG A 82 -2.53 -38.06 3.87
N ASP A 83 -2.01 -37.14 4.67
CA ASP A 83 -2.69 -35.90 5.03
C ASP A 83 -2.40 -34.78 3.99
N ASN A 84 -1.58 -35.07 2.96
CA ASN A 84 -1.33 -34.16 1.85
C ASN A 84 -2.63 -33.73 1.15
N GLY A 85 -2.79 -32.43 0.94
CA GLY A 85 -3.99 -31.83 0.36
C GLY A 85 -5.18 -31.74 1.32
N THR A 86 -5.02 -32.09 2.59
CA THR A 86 -6.04 -31.81 3.61
C THR A 86 -6.19 -30.30 3.76
N GLU A 87 -7.45 -29.83 3.74
CA GLU A 87 -7.79 -28.43 3.89
C GLU A 87 -8.53 -28.18 5.20
N LEU A 88 -8.14 -27.13 5.93
CA LEU A 88 -8.83 -26.65 7.12
C LEU A 88 -9.12 -25.17 6.98
N THR A 89 -10.41 -24.80 6.99
CA THR A 89 -10.83 -23.40 6.96
C THR A 89 -10.98 -22.85 8.37
N VAL A 90 -10.37 -21.70 8.64
CA VAL A 90 -10.41 -21.01 9.94
C VAL A 90 -10.72 -19.53 9.77
N GLN A 91 -11.16 -18.88 10.85
CA GLN A 91 -11.25 -17.43 10.91
C GLN A 91 -10.02 -16.89 11.64
N GLY A 92 -9.35 -15.90 11.05
CA GLY A 92 -8.08 -15.41 11.56
C GLY A 92 -7.78 -13.96 11.16
N LEU A 93 -6.79 -13.39 11.85
CA LEU A 93 -6.23 -12.07 11.59
C LEU A 93 -4.72 -12.22 11.50
N ALA A 94 -4.12 -11.73 10.41
CA ALA A 94 -2.66 -11.64 10.32
C ALA A 94 -2.15 -10.56 11.25
N LEU A 95 -1.09 -10.90 11.98
CA LEU A 95 -0.37 -10.01 12.88
C LEU A 95 1.04 -9.79 12.32
N ASP A 96 1.57 -8.59 12.55
CA ASP A 96 2.96 -8.26 12.29
C ASP A 96 3.86 -9.05 13.24
N ARG A 97 4.98 -9.56 12.72
CA ARG A 97 5.99 -10.26 13.51
C ARG A 97 7.33 -9.56 13.32
N GLU A 98 7.70 -8.74 14.29
CA GLU A 98 8.88 -7.89 14.22
C GLU A 98 9.96 -8.49 15.13
N TRP A 99 10.79 -9.38 14.57
CA TRP A 99 11.93 -9.98 15.29
C TRP A 99 13.23 -9.32 14.85
N GLU A 100 13.94 -8.69 15.78
CA GLU A 100 15.25 -8.12 15.51
C GLU A 100 16.35 -9.13 15.83
N ALA A 101 16.98 -9.68 14.78
CA ALA A 101 17.96 -10.76 14.92
C ALA A 101 19.23 -10.33 15.67
N ASP A 102 19.64 -9.06 15.54
CA ASP A 102 20.86 -8.51 16.14
C ASP A 102 20.73 -8.30 17.65
N THR A 103 19.58 -7.78 18.10
CA THR A 103 19.30 -7.51 19.51
C THR A 103 18.61 -8.68 20.20
N ARG A 104 18.08 -9.65 19.43
CA ARG A 104 17.24 -10.76 19.88
C ARG A 104 16.02 -10.29 20.67
N GLN A 105 15.44 -9.18 20.23
CA GLN A 105 14.29 -8.55 20.86
C GLN A 105 13.13 -8.47 19.88
N TRP A 106 11.93 -8.51 20.43
CA TRP A 106 10.71 -8.19 19.69
C TRP A 106 10.63 -6.67 19.52
N GLY A 107 10.28 -6.24 18.32
CA GLY A 107 10.03 -4.84 18.01
C GLY A 107 8.78 -4.32 18.72
N GLU A 108 8.66 -2.99 18.78
CA GLU A 108 7.52 -2.32 19.42
C GLU A 108 6.17 -2.67 18.76
N HIS A 109 6.19 -3.08 17.49
CA HIS A 109 4.99 -3.40 16.73
C HIS A 109 4.72 -4.90 16.57
N ASP A 110 5.51 -5.76 17.21
CA ASP A 110 5.27 -7.20 17.22
C ASP A 110 3.86 -7.53 17.77
N GLY A 111 3.13 -8.40 17.08
CA GLY A 111 1.76 -8.77 17.41
C GLY A 111 0.70 -7.73 17.04
N SER A 112 1.07 -6.62 16.39
CA SER A 112 0.11 -5.62 15.93
C SER A 112 -0.66 -6.09 14.69
N ALA A 113 -1.91 -5.65 14.53
CA ALA A 113 -2.76 -6.12 13.43
C ALA A 113 -2.28 -5.64 12.05
N GLY A 114 -2.36 -6.54 11.07
CA GLY A 114 -2.06 -6.30 9.66
C GLY A 114 -0.59 -6.54 9.32
N LEU A 115 -0.33 -6.83 8.04
CA LEU A 115 1.02 -7.00 7.53
C LEU A 115 1.61 -5.63 7.21
N ARG A 116 2.78 -5.34 7.80
CA ARG A 116 3.50 -4.10 7.55
C ARG A 116 4.25 -4.18 6.23
N GLY A 117 4.18 -3.12 5.44
CA GLY A 117 4.93 -2.99 4.18
C GLY A 117 5.76 -1.71 4.18
N GLN A 118 6.57 -1.53 3.13
CA GLN A 118 7.22 -0.27 2.85
C GLN A 118 6.30 0.60 2.00
N VAL A 119 6.13 1.87 2.37
CA VAL A 119 5.32 2.78 1.56
C VAL A 119 6.13 3.36 0.43
N VAL A 120 5.74 2.95 -0.78
CA VAL A 120 6.23 3.55 -2.02
C VAL A 120 5.30 4.71 -2.39
N LYS A 121 5.68 5.94 -2.03
CA LYS A 121 4.88 7.15 -2.27
C LYS A 121 5.06 7.68 -3.69
N THR A 122 4.26 7.18 -4.62
CA THR A 122 4.20 7.71 -6.00
C THR A 122 3.46 9.05 -6.09
N ASP A 123 2.54 9.32 -5.15
CA ASP A 123 1.70 10.53 -5.17
C ASP A 123 2.49 11.82 -4.89
N ASN A 124 3.55 11.75 -4.07
CA ASN A 124 4.41 12.90 -3.77
C ASN A 124 5.09 13.45 -5.04
N ASP A 125 5.46 12.57 -5.96
CA ASP A 125 6.04 12.95 -7.26
C ASP A 125 5.04 13.70 -8.14
N ARG A 126 3.76 13.33 -8.09
CA ARG A 126 2.69 14.00 -8.85
C ARG A 126 2.36 15.36 -8.24
N GLU A 127 2.24 15.43 -6.92
CA GLU A 127 2.01 16.68 -6.19
C GLU A 127 3.17 17.66 -6.35
N LEU A 128 4.42 17.18 -6.29
CA LEU A 128 5.62 17.98 -6.55
C LEU A 128 5.67 18.51 -7.99
N LYS A 129 5.30 17.68 -8.98
CA LYS A 129 5.19 18.10 -10.39
C LYS A 129 4.07 19.13 -10.58
N LEU A 130 2.93 18.96 -9.91
CA LEU A 130 1.82 19.92 -9.93
C LEU A 130 2.26 21.26 -9.33
N PHE A 131 2.94 21.23 -8.18
CA PHE A 131 3.48 22.41 -7.52
C PHE A 131 4.50 23.11 -8.40
N ALA A 132 5.48 22.38 -8.95
CA ALA A 132 6.51 22.94 -9.82
C ALA A 132 5.93 23.53 -11.11
N ALA A 133 5.00 22.82 -11.78
CA ALA A 133 4.35 23.31 -12.99
C ALA A 133 3.52 24.57 -12.73
N THR A 134 2.75 24.60 -11.64
CA THR A 134 1.96 25.76 -11.23
C THR A 134 2.87 26.94 -10.89
N PHE A 135 3.92 26.71 -10.10
CA PHE A 135 4.92 27.73 -9.76
C PHE A 135 5.57 28.33 -11.02
N LEU A 136 6.10 27.50 -11.93
CA LEU A 136 6.71 27.97 -13.17
C LEU A 136 5.72 28.69 -14.08
N ALA A 137 4.46 28.25 -14.14
CA ALA A 137 3.41 28.93 -14.91
C ALA A 137 3.11 30.34 -14.36
N THR A 138 3.13 30.51 -13.03
CA THR A 138 2.94 31.83 -12.41
C THR A 138 4.16 32.72 -12.58
N ALA A 139 5.38 32.17 -12.43
CA ALA A 139 6.62 32.91 -12.62
C ALA A 139 6.76 33.43 -14.07
N THR A 140 6.43 32.59 -15.07
CA THR A 140 6.44 33.00 -16.47
C THR A 140 5.40 34.09 -16.78
N ALA A 141 4.26 34.10 -16.11
CA ALA A 141 3.27 35.18 -16.24
C ALA A 141 3.76 36.50 -15.61
N ALA A 142 4.41 36.44 -14.45
CA ALA A 142 4.95 37.62 -13.76
C ALA A 142 6.12 38.29 -14.50
N LEU A 143 6.86 37.53 -15.31
CA LEU A 143 7.97 38.05 -16.12
C LEU A 143 7.53 38.69 -17.45
N GLN A 144 6.23 38.72 -17.75
CA GLN A 144 5.72 39.36 -18.96
C GLN A 144 5.72 40.88 -18.82
N ASP A 145 6.30 41.57 -19.79
CA ASP A 145 6.31 43.03 -19.82
C ASP A 145 4.91 43.56 -20.13
N THR A 146 4.30 44.35 -19.25
CA THR A 146 2.99 44.98 -19.50
C THR A 146 3.14 46.43 -19.93
N ARG A 147 2.27 46.88 -20.85
CA ARG A 147 2.16 48.30 -21.21
C ARG A 147 0.82 48.86 -20.73
N PRO A 148 0.79 50.10 -20.19
CA PRO A 148 -0.47 50.78 -19.94
C PRO A 148 -1.16 51.11 -21.27
N THR A 149 -2.46 50.85 -21.34
CA THR A 149 -3.36 51.27 -22.40
C THR A 149 -4.40 52.19 -21.80
N ALA A 150 -4.43 53.44 -22.30
CA ALA A 150 -5.46 54.41 -21.94
C ALA A 150 -6.76 54.02 -22.66
N GLY A 151 -7.72 53.48 -21.90
CA GLY A 151 -9.06 53.18 -22.38
C GLY A 151 -10.06 54.25 -21.95
N LEU A 152 -11.23 54.30 -22.61
CA LEU A 152 -12.30 55.25 -22.32
C LEU A 152 -12.85 55.15 -20.87
N LEU A 153 -12.54 54.06 -20.15
CA LEU A 153 -13.00 53.75 -18.80
C LEU A 153 -11.86 53.73 -17.74
N GLY A 154 -10.64 54.16 -18.10
CA GLY A 154 -9.49 54.20 -17.20
C GLY A 154 -8.25 53.48 -17.74
N ASP A 155 -7.14 53.60 -17.02
CA ASP A 155 -5.87 52.95 -17.36
C ASP A 155 -5.95 51.45 -17.10
N SER A 156 -5.60 50.64 -18.11
CA SER A 156 -5.52 49.18 -18.02
C SER A 156 -4.15 48.70 -18.49
N SER A 157 -3.53 47.75 -17.80
CA SER A 157 -2.24 47.18 -18.22
C SER A 157 -2.45 45.91 -19.01
N VAL A 158 -2.05 45.90 -20.28
CA VAL A 158 -2.10 44.71 -21.14
C VAL A 158 -0.70 44.18 -21.43
N PRO A 159 -0.51 42.86 -21.60
CA PRO A 159 0.78 42.31 -22.02
C PRO A 159 1.27 42.95 -23.31
N THR A 160 2.55 43.33 -23.34
CA THR A 160 3.18 43.92 -24.52
C THR A 160 3.36 42.86 -25.60
N THR A 161 3.05 43.19 -26.84
CA THR A 161 3.20 42.27 -27.99
C THR A 161 4.66 42.18 -28.42
N THR A 162 5.47 41.42 -27.67
CA THR A 162 6.88 41.13 -28.00
C THR A 162 7.10 39.64 -28.20
N ALA A 163 8.15 39.28 -28.96
CA ALA A 163 8.56 37.88 -29.12
C ALA A 163 8.87 37.22 -27.76
N ARG A 164 9.47 37.97 -26.83
CA ARG A 164 9.76 37.51 -25.46
C ARG A 164 8.47 37.17 -24.69
N ASN A 165 7.48 38.06 -24.69
CA ASN A 165 6.21 37.81 -24.02
C ASN A 165 5.42 36.67 -24.68
N ALA A 166 5.49 36.54 -26.01
CA ALA A 166 4.87 35.42 -26.72
C ALA A 166 5.45 34.07 -26.28
N VAL A 167 6.78 33.99 -26.12
CA VAL A 167 7.45 32.78 -25.60
C VAL A 167 7.03 32.51 -24.15
N LEU A 168 7.09 33.50 -23.27
CA LEU A 168 6.69 33.35 -21.86
C LEU A 168 5.23 32.93 -21.71
N ALA A 169 4.33 33.50 -22.51
CA ALA A 169 2.91 33.13 -22.55
C ALA A 169 2.71 31.70 -23.04
N GLY A 170 3.44 31.28 -24.08
CA GLY A 170 3.41 29.92 -24.60
C GLY A 170 3.91 28.89 -23.57
N THR A 171 5.06 29.15 -22.94
CA THR A 171 5.61 28.28 -21.88
C THR A 171 4.64 28.19 -20.70
N GLY A 172 4.08 29.32 -20.25
CA GLY A 172 3.08 29.33 -19.19
C GLY A 172 1.81 28.55 -19.55
N ALA A 173 1.38 28.58 -20.82
CA ALA A 173 0.22 27.81 -21.29
C ALA A 173 0.46 26.30 -21.24
N VAL A 174 1.63 25.83 -21.69
CA VAL A 174 2.02 24.41 -21.61
C VAL A 174 2.09 23.94 -20.16
N LEU A 175 2.70 24.73 -19.27
CA LEU A 175 2.81 24.41 -17.86
C LEU A 175 1.44 24.35 -17.17
N ARG A 176 0.50 25.24 -17.51
CA ARG A 176 -0.88 25.17 -17.01
C ARG A 176 -1.63 23.95 -17.52
N ALA A 177 -1.49 23.60 -18.79
CA ALA A 177 -2.10 22.39 -19.35
C ALA A 177 -1.57 21.13 -18.64
N GLN A 178 -0.26 21.08 -18.39
CA GLN A 178 0.36 19.99 -17.64
C GLN A 178 -0.11 19.94 -16.18
N ALA A 179 -0.19 21.09 -15.50
CA ALA A 179 -0.74 21.17 -14.15
C ALA A 179 -2.19 20.67 -14.10
N GLN A 180 -3.03 21.04 -15.07
CA GLN A 180 -4.42 20.60 -15.16
C GLN A 180 -4.51 19.07 -15.37
N ALA A 181 -3.72 18.52 -16.29
CA ALA A 181 -3.68 17.08 -16.54
C ALA A 181 -3.22 16.28 -15.30
N ILE A 182 -2.23 16.80 -14.57
CA ILE A 182 -1.79 16.19 -13.31
C ILE A 182 -2.92 16.26 -12.26
N ARG A 183 -3.58 17.41 -12.12
CA ARG A 183 -4.67 17.61 -11.16
C ARG A 183 -5.85 16.67 -11.42
N GLU A 184 -6.24 16.50 -12.68
CA GLU A 184 -7.31 15.57 -13.09
C GLU A 184 -6.93 14.11 -12.84
N SER A 185 -5.63 13.77 -12.85
CA SER A 185 -5.15 12.42 -12.54
C SER A 185 -5.03 12.12 -11.02
N ILE A 186 -5.11 13.15 -10.18
CA ILE A 186 -5.04 13.03 -8.71
C ILE A 186 -6.46 13.06 -8.07
N ALA A 187 -7.45 13.63 -8.78
CA ALA A 187 -8.85 13.70 -8.34
C ALA A 187 -9.60 12.38 -8.52
#